data_AF-A0AAW0K2U3-F1
#
_entry.id   AF-A0AAW0K2U3-F1
#
_cell.length_a   1.000
_cell.length_b   1.000
_cell.length_c   1.000
_cell.angle_alpha   90.00
_cell.angle_beta   90.00
_cell.angle_gamma   90.00
#
_symmetry.space_group_name_H-M   'P 1'
#
loop_
_entity.id
_entity.type
_entity.pdbx_description
1 polymer ?
#
loop_
_entity_poly.entity_id
_entity_poly.type
_entity_poly.pdbx_seq_one_letter_code
_entity_poly.pdbx_strand_id
1 'polypeptide(L)' 'MTLKKYKMHMVVANELLTRKDEVVVVTSNEKISVCRYKTQVGDVVENPLIRFIVERHSVYFEKPDL' A
#
# COMPACT_ATOMS: atom_id res chain seq x y z
N MET A 1 10.23 11.52 -8.22
CA MET A 1 9.46 10.49 -7.49
C MET A 1 9.63 9.14 -8.17
N THR A 2 9.92 8.09 -7.39
CA THR A 2 10.18 6.71 -7.86
C THR A 2 9.10 6.20 -8.82
N LEU A 3 7.82 6.46 -8.53
CA LEU A 3 6.68 6.17 -9.41
C LEU A 3 6.91 6.62 -10.87
N LYS A 4 7.24 7.91 -11.07
CA LYS A 4 7.46 8.48 -12.40
C LYS A 4 8.74 7.95 -13.06
N LYS A 5 9.80 7.76 -12.27
CA LYS A 5 11.10 7.29 -12.78
C LYS A 5 11.01 5.87 -13.34
N TYR A 6 10.26 5.00 -12.66
CA TYR A 6 10.16 3.58 -13.00
C TYR A 6 8.83 3.20 -13.65
N LYS A 7 7.94 4.17 -13.92
CA LYS A 7 6.60 3.95 -14.50
C LYS A 7 5.79 2.89 -13.74
N MET A 8 5.87 2.94 -12.41
CA MET A 8 5.15 2.02 -11.52
C MET A 8 3.76 2.58 -11.19
N HIS A 9 2.77 1.70 -11.05
CA HIS A 9 1.42 2.08 -10.62
C HIS A 9 1.36 2.48 -9.14
N MET A 10 2.23 1.87 -8.33
CA MET A 10 2.21 2.02 -6.89
C MET A 10 3.61 1.79 -6.30
N VAL A 11 3.92 2.50 -5.21
CA VAL A 11 5.12 2.30 -4.40
C VAL A 11 4.69 2.16 -2.94
N VAL A 12 5.11 1.08 -2.29
CA VAL A 12 4.95 0.92 -0.84
C VAL A 12 6.24 1.38 -0.17
N ALA A 13 6.12 2.30 0.76
CA ALA A 13 7.23 2.86 1.52
C ALA A 13 6.98 2.66 3.02
N ASN A 14 8.05 2.48 3.77
CA ASN A 14 7.99 2.31 5.21
C ASN A 14 9.16 3.07 5.84
N GLU A 15 8.95 3.60 7.03
CA GLU A 15 10.08 4.04 7.84
C GLU A 15 10.68 2.84 8.56
N LEU A 16 12.00 2.81 8.76
CA LEU A 16 12.66 1.66 9.37
C LEU A 16 12.14 1.38 10.79
N LEU A 17 11.84 2.46 11.54
CA LEU A 17 11.36 2.40 12.92
C LEU A 17 9.93 1.85 13.01
N THR A 18 9.05 2.24 12.09
CA THR A 18 7.62 1.91 12.13
C THR A 18 7.21 0.84 11.11
N ARG A 19 8.16 0.20 10.41
CA ARG A 19 7.89 -0.74 9.31
C ARG A 19 6.95 -1.90 9.62
N LYS A 20 6.81 -2.27 10.89
CA LYS A 20 5.92 -3.36 11.35
C LYS A 20 4.52 -2.86 11.75
N ASP A 21 4.38 -1.56 11.90
CA ASP A 21 3.18 -0.90 12.40
C ASP A 21 2.43 -0.16 11.29
N GLU A 22 3.19 0.53 10.43
CA GLU A 22 2.67 1.44 9.42
C GLU A 22 3.50 1.37 8.14
N VAL A 23 2.80 1.34 7.02
CA VAL A 23 3.37 1.52 5.69
C VAL A 23 2.56 2.55 4.93
N VAL A 24 3.22 3.27 4.03
CA VAL A 24 2.61 4.30 3.21
C VAL A 24 2.64 3.87 1.76
N VAL A 25 1.47 3.78 1.17
CA VAL A 25 1.29 3.48 -0.23
C VAL A 25 1.14 4.77 -1.02
N VAL A 26 1.99 4.95 -2.04
CA VAL A 26 1.97 6.13 -2.91
C VAL A 26 1.58 5.66 -4.31
N THR A 27 0.59 6.32 -4.90
CA THR A 27 0.18 6.17 -6.31
C THR A 27 0.34 7.50 -7.05
N SER A 28 -0.04 7.55 -8.32
CA SER A 28 -0.05 8.79 -9.12
C SER A 28 -0.92 9.89 -8.51
N ASN A 29 -2.04 9.51 -7.90
CA ASN A 29 -3.11 10.44 -7.50
C ASN A 29 -3.20 10.64 -5.98
N GLU A 30 -2.69 9.71 -5.19
CA GLU A 30 -2.93 9.69 -3.75
C GLU A 30 -1.82 9.02 -2.95
N LYS A 31 -1.80 9.34 -1.65
CA LYS A 31 -0.91 8.78 -0.64
C LYS A 31 -1.77 8.25 0.50
N ILE A 32 -1.67 6.96 0.79
CA ILE A 32 -2.51 6.25 1.74
C ILE A 32 -1.63 5.63 2.81
N SER A 33 -2.01 5.79 4.08
CA SER A 33 -1.37 5.08 5.19
C SER A 33 -2.14 3.79 5.48
N VAL A 34 -1.40 2.70 5.61
CA VAL A 34 -1.90 1.38 5.99
C VAL A 34 -1.24 0.99 7.30
N CYS A 35 -2.07 0.82 8.33
CA CYS A 35 -1.62 0.46 9.67
C CYS A 35 -2.13 -0.94 10.04
N ARG A 36 -1.36 -1.66 10.84
CA ARG A 36 -1.85 -2.90 11.46
C ARG A 36 -3.00 -2.64 12.44
N TYR A 37 -3.88 -3.62 12.61
CA TYR A 37 -4.94 -3.54 13.60
C TYR A 37 -4.38 -3.81 14.99
N LYS A 38 -4.20 -2.75 15.77
CA LYS A 38 -3.67 -2.83 17.16
C LYS A 38 -4.54 -3.68 18.10
N THR A 39 -5.77 -3.97 17.71
CA THR A 39 -6.75 -4.74 18.51
C THR A 39 -6.61 -6.25 18.35
N GLN A 40 -5.92 -6.75 17.32
CA GLN A 40 -5.72 -8.18 17.11
C GLN A 40 -4.31 -8.61 17.53
N VAL A 41 -4.25 -9.54 18.50
CA VAL A 41 -3.00 -10.13 18.95
C VAL A 41 -2.37 -10.92 17.81
N GLY A 42 -1.14 -10.58 17.45
CA GLY A 42 -0.42 -11.23 16.35
C GLY A 42 -0.71 -10.65 14.96
N ASP A 43 -1.49 -9.58 14.85
CA ASP A 43 -1.69 -8.92 13.56
C ASP A 43 -0.42 -8.22 13.08
N VAL A 44 -0.19 -8.31 11.77
CA VAL A 44 0.98 -7.80 11.07
C VAL A 44 0.52 -6.88 9.95
N VAL A 45 1.30 -5.85 9.64
CA VAL A 45 0.91 -4.80 8.67
C VAL A 45 0.71 -5.35 7.24
N GLU A 46 1.31 -6.49 6.94
CA GLU A 46 1.18 -7.20 5.67
C GLU A 46 -0.26 -7.68 5.43
N ASN A 47 -1.03 -8.00 6.47
CA ASN A 47 -2.42 -8.46 6.32
C ASN A 47 -3.33 -7.38 5.69
N PRO A 48 -3.47 -6.17 6.27
CA PRO A 48 -4.23 -5.10 5.62
C PRO A 48 -3.59 -4.62 4.32
N LEU A 49 -2.26 -4.65 4.21
CA LEU A 49 -1.57 -4.27 2.98
C LEU A 49 -1.92 -5.19 1.80
N ILE A 50 -1.90 -6.50 2.00
CA ILE A 50 -2.23 -7.47 0.94
C ILE A 50 -3.67 -7.25 0.48
N ARG A 51 -4.62 -7.10 1.41
CA ARG A 51 -6.03 -6.82 1.07
C ARG A 51 -6.17 -5.56 0.23
N PHE A 52 -5.53 -4.47 0.66
CA PHE A 52 -5.52 -3.21 -0.07
C PHE A 52 -4.95 -3.35 -1.50
N ILE A 53 -3.86 -4.10 -1.66
CA ILE A 53 -3.23 -4.31 -2.97
C ILE A 53 -4.12 -5.17 -3.88
N VAL A 54 -4.77 -6.21 -3.33
CA VAL A 54 -5.69 -7.07 -4.10
C VAL A 54 -6.89 -6.28 -4.60
N GLU A 55 -7.48 -5.44 -3.77
CA GLU A 55 -8.58 -4.55 -4.17
C GLU A 55 -8.13 -3.59 -5.29
N ARG A 56 -6.97 -2.93 -5.12
CA ARG A 56 -6.39 -2.06 -6.15
C ARG A 56 -6.13 -2.76 -7.46
N HIS A 57 -5.55 -3.95 -7.40
CA HIS A 57 -5.23 -4.74 -8.58
C HIS A 57 -6.50 -5.18 -9.33
N SER A 58 -7.56 -5.51 -8.59
CA SER A 58 -8.86 -5.84 -9.16
C SER A 58 -9.47 -4.65 -9.91
N VAL A 59 -9.44 -3.45 -9.30
CA VAL A 59 -9.90 -2.21 -9.94
C VAL A 59 -9.08 -1.88 -11.18
N TYR A 60 -7.76 -2.03 -11.12
CA TYR A 60 -6.87 -1.80 -12.26
C TYR A 60 -7.17 -2.77 -13.43
N PHE A 61 -7.51 -4.03 -13.13
CA PHE A 61 -7.88 -5.00 -14.17
C PHE A 61 -9.20 -4.64 -14.86
N GLU A 62 -10.18 -4.11 -14.13
CA GLU A 62 -11.45 -3.65 -14.69
C GLU A 62 -11.34 -2.31 -15.43
N LYS A 63 -10.45 -1.42 -14.95
CA LYS A 63 -10.26 -0.06 -15.47
C LYS A 63 -8.77 0.29 -15.51
N PRO A 64 -8.03 -0.17 -16.54
CA PRO A 64 -6.57 0.02 -16.62
C PRO A 64 -6.12 1.47 -16.85
N ASP A 65 -7.05 2.37 -17.22
CA ASP A 65 -6.79 3.78 -17.53
C ASP A 65 -6.99 4.74 -16.34
N LEU A 66 -7.22 4.23 -15.12
CA LEU A 66 -7.46 5.03 -13.91
C LEU A 66 -6.22 5.14 -13.00
#